data_AF-A0A328XQV1-F1
#
_entry.id   AF-A0A328XQV1-F1
#
_cell.length_a   1.000
_cell.length_b   1.000
_cell.length_c   1.000
_cell.angle_alpha   90.00
_cell.angle_beta   90.00
_cell.angle_gamma   90.00
#
_symmetry.space_group_name_H-M   'P 1'
#
loop_
_entity.id
_entity.type
_entity.pdbx_description
1 polymer ?
#
loop_
_entity_poly.entity_id
_entity_poly.type
_entity_poly.pdbx_seq_one_letter_code
_entity_poly.pdbx_strand_id
1 'polypeptide(L)'
;MAHTVNTAATEAVETLEPLVKAATQAAEAKRADALARLDRSSVRGRLLAALEAVDTTNADPAVIQQLAAMVPQHRVTVPNVLPGVLMAKHRANELKDDQCTVIAVALLALARGQFSAGLIQLDADWHVDLSPAQLQTLVGWVSPETLDKIEQDDEAAALDFASATYELGRLDKFAAAVDLLSAPAYKAQATVKLLNRTDRRFGVQGRQFEPGRAHPVERRELADMMMVPGFRSHVERGELEVIR
;
A
#
# COMPACT_ATOMS: atom_id res chain seq x y z
N MET A 1 -41.82 -10.61 24.94
CA MET A 1 -41.04 -9.86 23.93
C MET A 1 -39.54 -9.76 24.26
N ALA A 2 -39.12 -9.54 25.51
CA ALA A 2 -37.69 -9.48 25.87
C ALA A 2 -36.92 -10.81 25.69
N HIS A 3 -37.59 -11.96 25.85
CA HIS A 3 -36.97 -13.28 25.66
C HIS A 3 -36.66 -13.61 24.19
N THR A 4 -37.54 -13.23 23.26
CA THR A 4 -37.39 -13.50 21.82
C THR A 4 -36.31 -12.65 21.14
N VAL A 5 -36.13 -11.41 21.59
CA VAL A 5 -35.06 -10.52 21.07
C VAL A 5 -33.67 -11.01 21.48
N ASN A 6 -33.55 -11.63 22.65
CA ASN A 6 -32.28 -12.16 23.15
C ASN A 6 -31.83 -13.41 22.38
N THR A 7 -32.78 -14.29 22.03
CA THR A 7 -32.51 -15.47 21.20
C THR A 7 -32.11 -15.08 19.78
N ALA A 8 -32.84 -14.16 19.14
CA ALA A 8 -32.54 -13.70 17.79
C ALA A 8 -31.19 -12.98 17.68
N ALA A 9 -30.79 -12.19 18.69
CA ALA A 9 -29.48 -11.54 18.73
C ALA A 9 -28.34 -12.56 18.92
N THR A 10 -28.56 -13.59 19.74
CA THR A 10 -27.57 -14.66 19.96
C THR A 10 -27.38 -15.48 18.67
N GLU A 11 -28.47 -15.89 18.02
CA GLU A 11 -28.42 -16.62 16.73
C GLU A 11 -27.76 -15.78 15.62
N ALA A 12 -28.00 -14.46 15.60
CA ALA A 12 -27.36 -13.55 14.66
C ALA A 12 -25.85 -13.45 14.90
N VAL A 13 -25.40 -13.36 16.15
CA VAL A 13 -23.96 -13.36 16.50
C VAL A 13 -23.31 -14.68 16.10
N GLU A 14 -23.90 -15.82 16.47
CA GLU A 14 -23.37 -17.16 16.15
C GLU A 14 -23.24 -17.39 14.64
N THR A 15 -24.09 -16.75 13.84
CA THR A 15 -24.03 -16.80 12.37
C THR A 15 -23.01 -15.81 11.80
N LEU A 16 -22.96 -14.58 12.31
CA LEU A 16 -22.17 -13.48 11.72
C LEU A 16 -20.69 -13.52 12.13
N GLU A 17 -20.37 -13.90 13.36
CA GLU A 17 -19.00 -13.96 13.89
C GLU A 17 -18.05 -14.82 13.03
N PRO A 18 -18.39 -16.09 12.67
CA PRO A 18 -17.51 -16.90 11.84
C PRO A 18 -17.36 -16.33 10.41
N LEU A 19 -18.40 -15.70 9.87
CA LEU A 19 -18.37 -15.08 8.54
C LEU A 19 -17.46 -13.84 8.52
N VAL A 20 -17.57 -12.97 9.52
CA VAL A 20 -16.72 -11.78 9.65
C VAL A 20 -15.26 -12.19 9.86
N LYS A 21 -15.01 -13.22 10.68
CA LYS A 21 -13.66 -13.75 10.89
C LYS A 21 -13.06 -14.32 9.61
N ALA A 22 -13.81 -15.14 8.87
CA ALA A 22 -13.35 -15.71 7.60
C ALA A 22 -13.08 -14.62 6.54
N ALA A 23 -13.97 -13.63 6.43
CA ALA A 23 -13.79 -12.50 5.52
C ALA A 23 -12.54 -11.66 5.89
N THR A 24 -12.30 -11.46 7.19
CA THR A 24 -11.12 -10.71 7.68
C THR A 24 -9.84 -11.44 7.30
N GLN A 25 -9.76 -12.76 7.54
CA GLN A 25 -8.60 -13.57 7.15
C GLN A 25 -8.36 -13.56 5.63
N ALA A 26 -9.41 -13.63 4.83
CA ALA A 26 -9.29 -13.56 3.37
C ALA A 26 -8.77 -12.19 2.90
N ALA A 27 -9.28 -11.10 3.48
CA ALA A 27 -8.82 -9.74 3.17
C ALA A 27 -7.38 -9.50 3.63
N GLU A 28 -6.96 -10.03 4.79
CA GLU A 28 -5.57 -10.00 5.26
C GLU A 28 -4.64 -10.76 4.31
N ALA A 29 -5.03 -11.96 3.87
CA ALA A 29 -4.26 -12.75 2.91
C ALA A 29 -4.13 -12.01 1.58
N LYS A 30 -5.22 -11.41 1.07
CA LYS A 30 -5.19 -10.60 -0.15
C LYS A 30 -4.27 -9.39 -0.02
N ARG A 31 -4.30 -8.70 1.13
CA ARG A 31 -3.41 -7.56 1.40
C ARG A 31 -1.95 -8.01 1.45
N ALA A 32 -1.65 -9.14 2.09
CA ALA A 32 -0.29 -9.67 2.19
C ALA A 32 0.28 -10.08 0.83
N ASP A 33 -0.52 -10.76 0.01
CA ASP A 33 -0.16 -11.13 -1.36
C ASP A 33 0.12 -9.90 -2.23
N ALA A 34 -0.77 -8.89 -2.20
CA ALA A 34 -0.58 -7.64 -2.92
C ALA A 34 0.69 -6.89 -2.46
N LEU A 35 0.97 -6.88 -1.15
CA LEU A 35 2.18 -6.28 -0.60
C LEU A 35 3.45 -7.01 -1.07
N ALA A 36 3.43 -8.34 -1.14
CA ALA A 36 4.55 -9.14 -1.63
C ALA A 36 4.82 -8.87 -3.12
N ARG A 37 3.78 -8.67 -3.93
CA ARG A 37 3.91 -8.28 -5.34
C ARG A 37 4.56 -6.89 -5.51
N LEU A 38 4.23 -5.95 -4.62
CA LEU A 38 4.78 -4.59 -4.58
C LEU A 38 6.17 -4.49 -3.94
N ASP A 39 6.71 -5.57 -3.39
CA ASP A 39 8.00 -5.52 -2.71
C ASP A 39 9.12 -5.07 -3.66
N ARG A 40 10.03 -4.23 -3.15
CA ARG A 40 11.10 -3.64 -3.96
C ARG A 40 12.04 -4.69 -4.54
N SER A 41 12.26 -5.80 -3.84
CA SER A 41 13.09 -6.88 -4.36
C SER A 41 12.41 -7.63 -5.51
N SER A 42 11.07 -7.76 -5.45
CA SER A 42 10.24 -8.32 -6.52
C SER A 42 10.27 -7.46 -7.77
N VAL A 43 10.06 -6.14 -7.64
CA VAL A 43 10.14 -5.19 -8.78
C VAL A 43 11.52 -5.24 -9.43
N ARG A 44 12.58 -5.17 -8.62
CA ARG A 44 13.96 -5.27 -9.13
C ARG A 44 14.20 -6.59 -9.87
N GLY A 45 13.74 -7.72 -9.32
CA GLY A 45 13.86 -9.03 -9.96
C GLY A 45 13.18 -9.08 -11.32
N ARG A 46 11.97 -8.53 -11.44
CA ARG A 46 11.24 -8.45 -12.72
C ARG A 46 11.96 -7.57 -13.75
N LEU A 47 12.50 -6.42 -13.34
CA LEU A 47 13.29 -5.55 -14.22
C LEU A 47 14.56 -6.24 -14.72
N LEU A 48 15.27 -6.97 -13.85
CA LEU A 48 16.46 -7.74 -14.25
C LEU A 48 16.11 -8.87 -15.22
N ALA A 49 15.05 -9.64 -14.94
CA ALA A 49 14.57 -10.67 -15.85
C ALA A 49 14.19 -10.10 -17.23
N ALA A 50 13.59 -8.91 -17.27
CA ALA A 50 13.31 -8.21 -18.52
C ALA A 50 14.59 -7.88 -19.30
N LEU A 51 15.64 -7.38 -18.63
CA LEU A 51 16.94 -7.10 -19.24
C LEU A 51 17.67 -8.37 -19.70
N GLU A 52 17.53 -9.48 -18.98
CA GLU A 52 18.10 -10.78 -19.35
C GLU A 52 17.42 -11.38 -20.59
N ALA A 53 16.13 -11.12 -20.80
CA ALA A 53 15.37 -11.61 -21.94
C ALA A 53 15.63 -10.86 -23.25
N VAL A 54 16.28 -9.70 -23.22
CA VAL A 54 16.57 -8.89 -24.42
C VAL A 54 17.47 -9.65 -25.39
N ASP A 55 17.14 -9.66 -26.68
CA ASP A 55 18.03 -10.18 -27.71
C ASP A 55 19.20 -9.21 -27.95
N THR A 56 20.41 -9.69 -27.75
CA THR A 56 21.65 -8.91 -27.93
C THR A 56 22.48 -9.39 -29.12
N THR A 57 21.94 -10.25 -29.98
CA THR A 57 22.68 -10.87 -31.09
C THR A 57 23.25 -9.84 -32.07
N ASN A 58 22.56 -8.71 -32.27
CA ASN A 58 22.97 -7.64 -33.18
C ASN A 58 23.66 -6.46 -32.48
N ALA A 59 24.17 -6.66 -31.27
CA ALA A 59 24.88 -5.62 -30.53
C ALA A 59 26.16 -5.19 -31.26
N ASP A 60 26.38 -3.88 -31.40
CA ASP A 60 27.59 -3.32 -32.00
C ASP A 60 28.64 -2.94 -30.92
N PRO A 61 29.79 -3.63 -30.86
CA PRO A 61 30.86 -3.31 -29.92
C PRO A 61 31.46 -1.92 -30.11
N ALA A 62 31.40 -1.35 -31.33
CA ALA A 62 31.98 -0.05 -31.64
C ALA A 62 31.28 1.08 -30.86
N VAL A 63 29.98 0.94 -30.62
CA VAL A 63 29.17 1.90 -29.86
C VAL A 63 29.65 1.97 -28.39
N ILE A 64 30.00 0.82 -27.81
CA ILE A 64 30.56 0.78 -26.45
C ILE A 64 31.95 1.39 -26.40
N GLN A 65 32.79 1.17 -27.42
CA GLN A 65 34.10 1.82 -27.49
C GLN A 65 33.99 3.34 -27.58
N GLN A 66 33.01 3.87 -28.33
CA GLN A 66 32.73 5.30 -28.39
C GLN A 66 32.28 5.84 -27.03
N LEU A 67 31.37 5.15 -26.34
CA LEU A 67 30.92 5.54 -25.01
C LEU A 67 32.06 5.48 -23.99
N ALA A 68 32.89 4.43 -24.05
CA ALA A 68 34.07 4.23 -23.21
C ALA A 68 35.12 5.33 -23.36
N ALA A 69 35.34 5.83 -24.58
CA ALA A 69 36.27 6.92 -24.85
C ALA A 69 35.88 8.24 -24.16
N MET A 70 34.61 8.38 -23.75
CA MET A 70 34.11 9.54 -23.01
C MET A 70 34.27 9.40 -21.49
N VAL A 71 34.65 8.22 -21.00
CA VAL A 71 34.84 7.95 -19.57
C VAL A 71 36.22 8.47 -19.14
N PRO A 72 36.33 9.28 -18.08
CA PRO A 72 37.63 9.66 -17.53
C PRO A 72 38.47 8.43 -17.19
N GLN A 73 39.77 8.43 -17.53
CA GLN A 73 40.66 7.27 -17.38
C GLN A 73 40.64 6.64 -15.97
N HIS A 74 40.44 7.43 -14.91
CA HIS A 74 40.37 6.97 -13.53
C HIS A 74 39.08 6.22 -13.17
N ARG A 75 38.07 6.18 -14.04
CA ARG A 75 36.77 5.52 -13.81
C ARG A 75 36.53 4.29 -14.70
N VAL A 76 37.47 3.96 -15.58
CA VAL A 76 37.33 2.89 -16.58
C VAL A 76 37.14 1.52 -15.93
N THR A 77 37.60 1.33 -14.69
CA THR A 77 37.46 0.08 -13.92
C THR A 77 36.17 0.00 -13.09
N VAL A 78 35.33 1.05 -13.10
CA VAL A 78 34.10 1.06 -12.31
C VAL A 78 32.97 0.43 -13.15
N PRO A 79 32.40 -0.72 -12.74
CA PRO A 79 31.45 -1.47 -13.59
C PRO A 79 30.23 -0.64 -14.00
N ASN A 80 29.66 0.13 -13.07
CA ASN A 80 28.45 0.91 -13.33
C ASN A 80 28.68 2.23 -14.11
N VAL A 81 29.93 2.54 -14.51
CA VAL A 81 30.26 3.84 -15.10
C VAL A 81 29.56 4.04 -16.44
N LEU A 82 29.49 3.00 -17.27
CA LEU A 82 28.92 3.11 -18.61
C LEU A 82 27.40 3.31 -18.59
N PRO A 83 26.61 2.53 -17.83
CA PRO A 83 25.19 2.84 -17.62
C PRO A 83 24.97 4.27 -17.09
N GLY A 84 25.79 4.70 -16.13
CA GLY A 84 25.72 6.05 -15.57
C GLY A 84 25.99 7.16 -16.60
N VAL A 85 26.98 6.98 -17.46
CA VAL A 85 27.31 7.91 -18.55
C VAL A 85 26.19 7.96 -19.58
N LEU A 86 25.66 6.81 -20.00
CA LEU A 86 24.52 6.74 -20.92
C LEU A 86 23.32 7.56 -20.38
N MET A 87 22.96 7.33 -19.12
CA MET A 87 21.85 8.06 -18.46
C MET A 87 22.14 9.55 -18.27
N ALA A 88 23.40 9.93 -18.03
CA ALA A 88 23.78 11.34 -17.95
C ALA A 88 23.64 12.03 -19.32
N LYS A 89 24.05 11.37 -20.39
CA LYS A 89 23.98 11.88 -21.77
C LYS A 89 22.54 12.00 -22.26
N HIS A 90 21.70 11.01 -21.96
CA HIS A 90 20.26 11.09 -22.23
C HIS A 90 19.62 12.27 -21.50
N ARG A 91 19.86 12.43 -20.20
CA ARG A 91 19.35 13.58 -19.41
C ARG A 91 19.83 14.94 -19.91
N ALA A 92 21.02 15.00 -20.50
CA ALA A 92 21.56 16.21 -21.12
C ALA A 92 21.03 16.46 -22.55
N ASN A 93 20.12 15.61 -23.05
CA ASN A 93 19.60 15.61 -24.42
C ASN A 93 20.70 15.46 -25.49
N GLU A 94 21.82 14.84 -25.14
CA GLU A 94 22.92 14.57 -26.08
C GLU A 94 22.71 13.28 -26.88
N LEU A 95 21.84 12.39 -26.38
CA LEU A 95 21.45 11.14 -27.02
C LEU A 95 19.93 11.06 -27.11
N LYS A 96 19.43 10.63 -28.27
CA LYS A 96 18.01 10.29 -28.48
C LYS A 96 17.71 8.88 -27.97
N ASP A 97 16.44 8.57 -27.78
CA ASP A 97 16.00 7.25 -27.29
C ASP A 97 16.49 6.11 -28.19
N ASP A 98 16.36 6.23 -29.52
CA ASP A 98 16.87 5.21 -30.46
C ASP A 98 18.38 4.94 -30.28
N GLN A 99 19.16 5.99 -30.01
CA GLN A 99 20.60 5.85 -29.75
C GLN A 99 20.85 5.19 -28.39
N CYS A 100 20.03 5.53 -27.39
CA CYS A 100 20.11 4.92 -26.07
C CYS A 100 19.75 3.43 -26.12
N THR A 101 18.76 3.02 -26.91
CA THR A 101 18.42 1.62 -27.15
C THR A 101 19.61 0.85 -27.72
N VAL A 102 20.24 1.35 -28.78
CA VAL A 102 21.41 0.70 -29.39
C VAL A 102 22.56 0.56 -28.38
N ILE A 103 22.85 1.61 -27.62
CA ILE A 103 23.90 1.58 -26.58
C ILE A 103 23.53 0.61 -25.47
N ALA A 104 22.29 0.61 -24.99
CA ALA A 104 21.82 -0.27 -23.92
C ALA A 104 21.87 -1.75 -24.31
N VAL A 105 21.47 -2.10 -25.53
CA VAL A 105 21.62 -3.46 -26.07
C VAL A 105 23.08 -3.87 -26.09
N ALA A 106 23.99 -2.98 -26.50
CA ALA A 106 25.42 -3.27 -26.50
C ALA A 106 26.01 -3.37 -25.07
N LEU A 107 25.48 -2.63 -24.09
CA LEU A 107 25.86 -2.77 -22.68
C LEU A 107 25.46 -4.13 -22.13
N LEU A 108 24.24 -4.60 -22.45
CA LEU A 108 23.77 -5.93 -22.06
C LEU A 108 24.61 -7.04 -22.70
N ALA A 109 24.99 -6.88 -23.97
CA ALA A 109 25.90 -7.80 -24.65
C ALA A 109 27.29 -7.88 -23.97
N LEU A 110 27.84 -6.72 -23.58
CA LEU A 110 29.08 -6.64 -22.82
C LEU A 110 28.95 -7.33 -21.46
N ALA A 111 27.86 -7.07 -20.73
CA ALA A 111 27.58 -7.69 -19.41
C ALA A 111 27.46 -9.21 -19.50
N ARG A 112 26.97 -9.74 -20.63
CA ARG A 112 26.87 -11.17 -20.92
C ARG A 112 28.19 -11.78 -21.43
N GLY A 113 29.26 -10.99 -21.52
CA GLY A 113 30.56 -11.44 -22.02
C GLY A 113 30.59 -11.78 -23.51
N GLN A 114 29.64 -11.27 -24.31
CA GLN A 114 29.58 -11.56 -25.75
C GLN A 114 30.72 -10.90 -26.53
N PHE A 115 31.26 -9.79 -26.01
CA PHE A 115 32.47 -9.14 -26.50
C PHE A 115 33.20 -8.39 -25.37
N SER A 116 34.39 -7.86 -25.67
CA SER A 116 35.19 -7.05 -24.74
C SER A 116 35.22 -5.58 -25.19
N ALA A 117 35.11 -4.66 -24.22
CA ALA A 117 35.27 -3.23 -24.41
C ALA A 117 36.66 -2.72 -23.92
N GLY A 118 37.71 -3.50 -24.19
CA GLY A 118 39.06 -3.18 -23.74
C GLY A 118 39.22 -3.38 -22.23
N LEU A 119 39.56 -2.31 -21.50
CA LEU A 119 39.75 -2.34 -20.04
C LEU A 119 38.43 -2.30 -19.25
N ILE A 120 37.30 -1.99 -19.89
CA ILE A 120 36.01 -1.97 -19.21
C ILE A 120 35.46 -3.40 -19.17
N GLN A 121 35.38 -3.94 -17.96
CA GLN A 121 34.70 -5.20 -17.67
C GLN A 121 33.45 -4.89 -16.86
N LEU A 122 32.31 -5.34 -17.37
CA LEU A 122 31.10 -5.48 -16.57
C LEU A 122 31.19 -6.84 -15.90
N ASP A 123 31.17 -6.87 -14.58
CA ASP A 123 31.09 -8.10 -13.80
C ASP A 123 29.66 -8.65 -13.81
N ALA A 124 29.49 -9.88 -13.30
CA ALA A 124 28.17 -10.52 -13.20
C ALA A 124 27.17 -9.67 -12.38
N ASP A 125 27.70 -8.84 -11.47
CA ASP A 125 26.94 -8.01 -10.54
C ASP A 125 26.85 -6.53 -10.98
N TRP A 126 27.11 -6.21 -12.25
CA TRP A 126 27.11 -4.84 -12.78
C TRP A 126 25.87 -4.01 -12.43
N HIS A 127 24.75 -4.69 -12.22
CA HIS A 127 23.47 -4.09 -11.88
C HIS A 127 23.34 -3.69 -10.41
N VAL A 128 24.18 -4.22 -9.49
CA VAL A 128 24.01 -4.08 -8.03
C VAL A 128 24.00 -2.61 -7.62
N ASP A 129 24.86 -1.81 -8.25
CA ASP A 129 24.95 -0.38 -7.99
C ASP A 129 23.89 0.47 -8.72
N LEU A 130 23.04 -0.15 -9.56
CA LEU A 130 21.96 0.54 -10.24
C LEU A 130 20.71 0.58 -9.36
N SER A 131 20.18 1.79 -9.19
CA SER A 131 18.88 1.98 -8.54
C SER A 131 17.74 1.39 -9.39
N PRO A 132 16.58 1.08 -8.79
CA PRO A 132 15.41 0.59 -9.53
C PRO A 132 15.00 1.51 -10.68
N ALA A 133 15.03 2.83 -10.50
CA ALA A 133 14.70 3.80 -11.55
C ALA A 133 15.66 3.73 -12.75
N GLN A 134 16.94 3.45 -12.50
CA GLN A 134 17.94 3.26 -13.55
C GLN A 134 17.70 1.96 -14.32
N LEU A 135 17.36 0.87 -13.63
CA LEU A 135 16.97 -0.39 -14.27
C LEU A 135 15.69 -0.20 -15.11
N GLN A 136 14.70 0.51 -14.57
CA GLN A 136 13.46 0.83 -15.28
C GLN A 136 13.72 1.63 -16.56
N THR A 137 14.62 2.61 -16.50
CA THR A 137 15.04 3.39 -17.67
C THR A 137 15.70 2.50 -18.73
N LEU A 138 16.60 1.60 -18.32
CA LEU A 138 17.23 0.64 -19.24
C LEU A 138 16.19 -0.27 -19.89
N VAL A 139 15.26 -0.84 -19.12
CA VAL A 139 14.17 -1.67 -19.65
C VAL A 139 13.31 -0.86 -20.61
N GLY A 140 12.98 0.39 -20.28
CA GLY A 140 12.21 1.28 -21.15
C GLY A 140 12.85 1.51 -22.52
N TRP A 141 14.19 1.57 -22.59
CA TRP A 141 14.88 1.68 -23.87
C TRP A 141 14.89 0.39 -24.69
N VAL A 142 15.05 -0.77 -24.06
CA VAL A 142 15.29 -2.05 -24.78
C VAL A 142 14.05 -2.93 -24.91
N SER A 143 13.05 -2.73 -24.06
CA SER A 143 11.81 -3.51 -24.02
C SER A 143 10.66 -2.70 -23.41
N PRO A 144 10.22 -1.61 -24.07
CA PRO A 144 9.16 -0.73 -23.54
C PRO A 144 7.86 -1.48 -23.25
N GLU A 145 7.46 -2.41 -24.13
CA GLU A 145 6.25 -3.21 -23.91
C GLU A 145 6.32 -4.09 -22.65
N THR A 146 7.51 -4.56 -22.28
CA THR A 146 7.71 -5.33 -21.05
C THR A 146 7.67 -4.41 -19.84
N LEU A 147 8.22 -3.20 -19.94
CA LEU A 147 8.10 -2.20 -18.89
C LEU A 147 6.63 -1.85 -18.64
N ASP A 148 5.86 -1.58 -19.69
CA ASP A 148 4.44 -1.25 -19.58
C ASP A 148 3.66 -2.35 -18.85
N LYS A 149 3.96 -3.62 -19.12
CA LYS A 149 3.36 -4.76 -18.40
C LYS A 149 3.74 -4.79 -16.92
N ILE A 150 5.02 -4.56 -16.61
CA ILE A 150 5.50 -4.49 -15.22
C ILE A 150 4.79 -3.36 -14.46
N GLU A 151 4.63 -2.20 -15.09
CA GLU A 151 3.94 -1.05 -14.50
C GLU A 151 2.44 -1.31 -14.31
N GLN A 152 1.78 -1.95 -15.28
CA GLN A 152 0.38 -2.36 -15.15
C GLN A 152 0.17 -3.38 -14.02
N ASP A 153 1.07 -4.35 -13.89
CA ASP A 153 1.02 -5.34 -12.80
C ASP A 153 1.22 -4.67 -11.43
N ASP A 154 2.11 -3.68 -11.35
CA ASP A 154 2.35 -2.89 -10.14
C ASP A 154 1.13 -2.04 -9.76
N GLU A 155 0.52 -1.37 -10.74
CA GLU A 155 -0.70 -0.60 -10.53
C GLU A 155 -1.86 -1.50 -10.06
N ALA A 156 -2.02 -2.67 -10.68
CA ALA A 156 -3.02 -3.65 -10.27
C ALA A 156 -2.77 -4.16 -8.84
N ALA A 157 -1.52 -4.44 -8.47
CA ALA A 157 -1.16 -4.84 -7.12
C ALA A 157 -1.40 -3.72 -6.09
N ALA A 158 -1.10 -2.46 -6.44
CA ALA A 158 -1.39 -1.30 -5.60
C ALA A 158 -2.89 -1.12 -5.37
N LEU A 159 -3.70 -1.29 -6.42
CA LEU A 159 -5.16 -1.25 -6.33
C LEU A 159 -5.70 -2.38 -5.45
N ASP A 160 -5.20 -3.61 -5.63
CA ASP A 160 -5.55 -4.75 -4.79
C ASP A 160 -5.22 -4.51 -3.31
N PHE A 161 -4.04 -3.95 -3.03
CA PHE A 161 -3.61 -3.61 -1.68
C PHE A 161 -4.53 -2.55 -1.04
N ALA A 162 -4.84 -1.47 -1.78
CA ALA A 162 -5.72 -0.41 -1.31
C ALA A 162 -7.14 -0.94 -1.06
N SER A 163 -7.66 -1.76 -1.97
CA SER A 163 -8.98 -2.38 -1.86
C SER A 163 -9.08 -3.30 -0.65
N ALA A 164 -8.10 -4.19 -0.46
CA ALA A 164 -8.05 -5.09 0.69
C ALA A 164 -7.91 -4.32 2.02
N THR A 165 -7.14 -3.24 2.03
CA THR A 165 -7.01 -2.36 3.22
C THR A 165 -8.33 -1.66 3.56
N TYR A 166 -9.05 -1.17 2.54
CA TYR A 166 -10.36 -0.58 2.74
C TYR A 166 -11.39 -1.61 3.23
N GLU A 167 -11.36 -2.82 2.68
CA GLU A 167 -12.22 -3.93 3.10
C GLU A 167 -11.98 -4.31 4.56
N LEU A 168 -10.72 -4.42 5.00
CA LEU A 168 -10.38 -4.63 6.42
C LEU A 168 -10.97 -3.54 7.31
N GLY A 169 -10.83 -2.26 6.93
CA GLY A 169 -11.43 -1.16 7.69
C GLY A 169 -12.96 -1.18 7.74
N ARG A 170 -13.63 -1.83 6.78
CA ARG A 170 -15.08 -2.11 6.84
C ARG A 170 -15.38 -3.30 7.75
N LEU A 171 -14.61 -4.37 7.64
CA LEU A 171 -14.78 -5.58 8.45
C LEU A 171 -14.52 -5.31 9.93
N ASP A 172 -13.57 -4.46 10.29
CA ASP A 172 -13.33 -4.02 11.67
C ASP A 172 -14.57 -3.33 12.27
N LYS A 173 -15.28 -2.52 11.48
CA LYS A 173 -16.54 -1.89 11.91
C LYS A 173 -17.66 -2.91 12.09
N PHE A 174 -17.72 -3.93 11.23
CA PHE A 174 -18.68 -5.03 11.37
C PHE A 174 -18.36 -5.91 12.57
N ALA A 175 -17.09 -6.24 12.82
CA ALA A 175 -16.64 -6.96 14.00
C ALA A 175 -17.03 -6.21 15.27
N ALA A 176 -16.75 -4.89 15.34
CA ALA A 176 -17.18 -4.06 16.46
C ALA A 176 -18.71 -4.05 16.65
N ALA A 177 -19.50 -4.12 15.57
CA ALA A 177 -20.95 -4.21 15.66
C ALA A 177 -21.43 -5.58 16.17
N VAL A 178 -20.78 -6.68 15.74
CA VAL A 178 -21.04 -8.03 16.26
C VAL A 178 -20.66 -8.12 17.74
N ASP A 179 -19.53 -7.53 18.14
CA ASP A 179 -19.10 -7.44 19.54
C ASP A 179 -20.10 -6.68 20.43
N LEU A 180 -20.72 -5.63 19.89
CA LEU A 180 -21.79 -4.90 20.59
C LEU A 180 -23.06 -5.74 20.79
N LEU A 181 -23.34 -6.68 19.87
CA LEU A 181 -24.46 -7.62 19.98
C LEU A 181 -24.16 -8.77 20.94
N SER A 182 -22.89 -9.17 21.07
CA SER A 182 -22.43 -10.27 21.93
C SER A 182 -22.03 -9.82 23.34
N ALA A 183 -21.86 -8.52 23.58
CA ALA A 183 -21.57 -7.97 24.89
C ALA A 183 -22.64 -8.39 25.93
N PRO A 184 -22.25 -8.85 27.14
CA PRO A 184 -23.17 -9.39 28.15
C PRO A 184 -24.26 -8.42 28.65
N ALA A 185 -24.25 -7.17 28.18
CA ALA A 185 -25.17 -6.12 28.57
C ALA A 185 -26.40 -5.95 27.65
N TYR A 186 -26.74 -6.96 26.85
CA TYR A 186 -28.15 -7.21 26.48
C TYR A 186 -28.93 -7.93 27.60
N LYS A 187 -28.25 -8.33 28.68
CA LYS A 187 -28.85 -8.74 29.96
C LYS A 187 -28.25 -7.89 31.09
N ALA A 188 -29.10 -7.18 31.85
CA ALA A 188 -28.77 -6.44 33.08
C ALA A 188 -28.15 -5.02 33.00
N GLN A 189 -28.87 -4.09 32.35
CA GLN A 189 -29.40 -2.84 32.94
C GLN A 189 -29.85 -1.93 31.78
N ALA A 190 -31.16 -1.70 31.69
CA ALA A 190 -31.78 -0.98 30.57
C ALA A 190 -31.41 0.52 30.49
N THR A 191 -30.73 1.04 31.52
CA THR A 191 -30.38 2.46 31.65
C THR A 191 -28.87 2.62 31.89
N VAL A 192 -28.31 3.65 31.26
CA VAL A 192 -26.95 4.18 31.47
C VAL A 192 -27.07 5.58 32.06
N LYS A 193 -26.09 6.02 32.84
CA LYS A 193 -26.10 7.36 33.40
C LYS A 193 -25.19 8.27 32.57
N LEU A 194 -25.71 9.40 32.13
CA LEU A 194 -24.94 10.45 31.48
C LEU A 194 -24.67 11.58 32.46
N LEU A 195 -23.40 11.93 32.65
CA LEU A 195 -22.98 13.05 33.47
C LEU A 195 -22.59 14.23 32.58
N ASN A 196 -23.23 15.38 32.79
CA ASN A 196 -22.81 16.63 32.18
C ASN A 196 -21.64 17.22 32.99
N ARG A 197 -20.45 17.24 32.39
CA ARG A 197 -19.22 17.80 32.98
C ARG A 197 -19.00 19.27 32.67
N THR A 198 -19.96 19.92 32.01
CA THR A 198 -19.91 21.36 31.75
C THR A 198 -20.62 22.14 32.84
N ASP A 199 -20.26 23.40 33.02
CA ASP A 199 -20.90 24.31 33.98
C ASP A 199 -22.25 24.87 33.50
N ARG A 200 -22.76 24.39 32.34
CA ARG A 200 -23.98 24.90 31.73
C ARG A 200 -24.97 23.78 31.43
N ARG A 201 -26.25 24.11 31.59
CA ARG A 201 -27.35 23.25 31.13
C ARG A 201 -27.38 23.26 29.61
N PHE A 202 -27.59 22.11 29.00
CA PHE A 202 -27.88 22.05 27.57
C PHE A 202 -28.83 20.90 27.25
N GLY A 203 -29.49 21.00 26.10
CA GLY A 203 -30.50 20.06 25.67
C GLY A 203 -30.15 19.33 24.39
N VAL A 204 -30.50 18.06 24.32
CA VAL A 204 -30.33 17.20 23.14
C VAL A 204 -31.61 16.40 22.97
N GLN A 205 -32.23 16.50 21.79
CA GLN A 205 -33.52 15.84 21.47
C GLN A 205 -34.60 16.01 22.55
N GLY A 206 -34.77 17.22 23.08
CA GLY A 206 -35.80 17.50 24.08
C GLY A 206 -35.48 17.05 25.52
N ARG A 207 -34.39 16.29 25.74
CA ARG A 207 -33.83 16.05 27.08
C ARG A 207 -32.90 17.18 27.48
N GLN A 208 -32.91 17.52 28.77
CA GLN A 208 -32.02 18.54 29.33
C GLN A 208 -31.07 17.91 30.35
N PHE A 209 -29.78 18.20 30.21
CA PHE A 209 -28.72 17.70 31.07
C PHE A 209 -28.23 18.82 31.99
N GLU A 210 -28.37 18.61 33.29
CA GLU A 210 -27.96 19.55 34.33
C GLU A 210 -26.48 19.32 34.69
N PRO A 211 -25.68 20.40 34.86
CA PRO A 211 -24.29 20.31 35.32
C PRO A 211 -24.12 19.44 36.56
N GLY A 212 -23.14 18.55 36.54
CA GLY A 212 -22.76 17.72 37.70
C GLY A 212 -23.79 16.67 38.10
N ARG A 213 -24.91 16.53 37.38
CA ARG A 213 -25.95 15.55 37.68
C ARG A 213 -25.88 14.37 36.72
N ALA A 214 -26.01 13.17 37.27
CA ALA A 214 -26.14 11.94 36.51
C ALA A 214 -27.59 11.76 36.04
N HIS A 215 -27.80 11.72 34.73
CA HIS A 215 -29.11 11.53 34.12
C HIS A 215 -29.26 10.09 33.60
N PRO A 216 -30.26 9.33 34.07
CA PRO A 216 -30.52 8.00 33.52
C PRO A 216 -31.12 8.13 32.11
N VAL A 217 -30.50 7.46 31.15
CA VAL A 217 -30.91 7.38 29.74
C VAL A 217 -31.02 5.92 29.38
N GLU A 218 -32.10 5.53 28.69
CA GLU A 218 -32.22 4.17 28.19
C GLU A 218 -31.17 3.91 27.11
N ARG A 219 -30.62 2.71 27.04
CA ARG A 219 -29.58 2.40 26.03
C ARG A 219 -30.05 2.60 24.59
N ARG A 220 -31.33 2.32 24.32
CA ARG A 220 -31.95 2.55 23.00
C ARG A 220 -31.97 4.04 22.68
N GLU A 221 -32.41 4.85 23.63
CA GLU A 221 -32.42 6.31 23.49
C GLU A 221 -31.00 6.87 23.38
N LEU A 222 -30.02 6.32 24.09
CA LEU A 222 -28.61 6.69 23.90
C LEU A 222 -28.14 6.41 22.48
N ALA A 223 -28.50 5.24 21.90
CA ALA A 223 -28.14 4.91 20.52
C ALA A 223 -28.74 5.93 19.54
N ASP A 224 -30.01 6.31 19.72
CA ASP A 224 -30.67 7.34 18.92
C ASP A 224 -30.02 8.72 19.10
N MET A 225 -29.58 9.07 20.32
CA MET A 225 -28.85 10.31 20.62
C MET A 225 -27.45 10.33 19.99
N MET A 226 -26.71 9.21 19.97
CA MET A 226 -25.38 9.09 19.38
C MET A 226 -25.37 9.31 17.85
N MET A 227 -26.52 9.13 17.20
CA MET A 227 -26.70 9.43 15.78
C MET A 227 -26.91 10.93 15.51
N VAL A 228 -27.11 11.76 16.54
CA VAL A 228 -27.21 13.22 16.41
C VAL A 228 -25.80 13.82 16.40
N PRO A 229 -25.39 14.51 15.33
CA PRO A 229 -24.03 15.05 15.20
C PRO A 229 -23.59 15.93 16.38
N GLY A 230 -24.51 16.71 16.94
CA GLY A 230 -24.24 17.56 18.11
C GLY A 230 -23.92 16.76 19.37
N PHE A 231 -24.67 15.70 19.66
CA PHE A 231 -24.49 14.89 20.86
C PHE A 231 -23.18 14.11 20.85
N ARG A 232 -22.87 13.48 19.72
CA ARG A 232 -21.60 12.76 19.53
C ARG A 232 -20.40 13.67 19.79
N SER A 233 -20.45 14.91 19.29
CA SER A 233 -19.40 15.89 19.50
C SER A 233 -19.22 16.29 20.98
N HIS A 234 -20.29 16.30 21.78
CA HIS A 234 -20.20 16.56 23.24
C HIS A 234 -19.59 15.38 23.99
N VAL A 235 -19.85 14.14 23.57
CA VAL A 235 -19.23 12.94 24.16
C VAL A 235 -17.75 12.88 23.80
N GLU A 236 -17.39 13.11 22.54
CA GLU A 236 -16.00 13.12 22.06
C GLU A 236 -15.16 14.22 22.72
N ARG A 237 -15.78 15.37 23.06
CA ARG A 237 -15.13 16.46 23.80
C ARG A 237 -15.07 16.25 25.32
N GLY A 238 -15.60 15.15 25.84
CA GLY A 238 -15.66 14.87 27.27
C GLY A 238 -16.61 15.77 28.06
N GLU A 239 -17.48 16.52 27.36
CA GLU A 239 -18.50 17.38 27.95
C GLU A 239 -19.68 16.54 28.50
N LEU A 240 -19.94 15.38 27.88
CA LEU A 240 -20.81 14.33 28.40
C LEU A 240 -20.03 13.05 28.61
N GLU A 241 -20.13 12.51 29.81
CA GLU A 241 -19.49 11.25 30.17
C GLU A 241 -20.56 10.18 30.41
N VAL A 242 -20.37 9.01 29.79
CA VAL A 242 -21.13 7.82 30.10
C VAL A 242 -20.52 7.19 31.35
N ILE A 243 -21.21 7.30 32.49
CA ILE A 243 -20.78 6.70 33.76
C ILE A 243 -21.56 5.40 34.00
N ARG A 244 -20.82 4.35 34.43
CA ARG A 244 -21.37 3.01 34.71
C ARG A 244 -22.04 2.94 36.07
#